data_AF-A0A848UB68-F1
#
_entry.id   AF-A0A848UB68-F1
#
_cell.length_a   1.000
_cell.length_b   1.000
_cell.length_c   1.000
_cell.angle_alpha   90.00
_cell.angle_beta   90.00
_cell.angle_gamma   90.00
#
_symmetry.space_group_name_H-M   'P 1'
#
loop_
_entity.id
_entity.type
_entity.pdbx_description
1 polymer ?
#
loop_
_entity_poly.entity_id
_entity_poly.type
_entity_poly.pdbx_seq_one_letter_code
_entity_poly.pdbx_strand_id
1 'polypeptide(L)'
;MPAQPVELVGVGLAAMCGVPNAEFNDKHWGAAVMAAGLLAGDPKVPPDARSAIVSQCERLIHAKASFFDGRLPRGRSADIAPVAAALGQHAGSLHLLGHDTIFGTLALRAMTDRPEFATESAIESIVSMIEFAGTRGPGGPFPGWDDVARVIVEPDDEIPEITTPFELAVSAVTAFAGVGTVYDRRDRGVVQHVLTHAHALIELERLGHADAARAGIEAHRVYRKLLTRRPASGEDPLPAGGDVPAFRSAHYWRQDLRGGDGRGDWLFGHVFKVALAWTAVEPLLPPALEERARPMLATAMTIT
;
A
#
# COMPACT_ATOMS: atom_id res chain seq x y z
N MET A 1 -10.28 22.44 14.24
CA MET A 1 -10.88 21.13 14.57
C MET A 1 -10.13 20.09 13.77
N PRO A 2 -9.82 18.90 14.34
CA PRO A 2 -9.11 17.85 13.61
C PRO A 2 -9.93 17.42 12.38
N ALA A 3 -9.24 17.09 11.29
CA ALA A 3 -9.89 16.59 10.08
C ALA A 3 -10.68 15.32 10.38
N GLN A 4 -11.90 15.21 9.86
CA GLN A 4 -12.65 13.96 9.98
C GLN A 4 -11.98 12.87 9.12
N PRO A 5 -12.00 11.59 9.52
CA PRO A 5 -11.38 10.51 8.73
C PRO A 5 -11.82 10.47 7.27
N VAL A 6 -13.09 10.79 7.01
CA VAL A 6 -13.62 10.95 5.64
C VAL A 6 -12.94 12.08 4.86
N GLU A 7 -12.67 13.21 5.51
CA GLU A 7 -12.04 14.35 4.84
C GLU A 7 -10.62 13.97 4.42
N LEU A 8 -9.91 13.17 5.23
CA LEU A 8 -8.61 12.63 4.85
C LEU A 8 -8.70 11.76 3.59
N VAL A 9 -9.72 10.90 3.47
CA VAL A 9 -9.93 10.11 2.23
C VAL A 9 -10.06 11.02 1.01
N GLY A 10 -10.86 12.09 1.11
CA GLY A 10 -11.01 13.06 0.02
C GLY A 10 -9.73 13.84 -0.29
N VAL A 11 -8.98 14.27 0.74
CA VAL A 11 -7.71 14.99 0.60
C VAL A 11 -6.67 14.09 -0.08
N GLY A 12 -6.58 12.84 0.35
CA GLY A 12 -5.65 11.88 -0.24
C GLY A 12 -5.99 11.56 -1.70
N LEU A 13 -7.29 11.42 -2.02
CA LEU A 13 -7.72 11.23 -3.40
C LEU A 13 -7.38 12.45 -4.27
N ALA A 14 -7.64 13.66 -3.79
CA ALA A 14 -7.29 14.90 -4.49
C ALA A 14 -5.79 14.95 -4.81
N ALA A 15 -4.95 14.64 -3.82
CA ALA A 15 -3.49 14.61 -3.98
C ALA A 15 -3.03 13.53 -4.96
N MET A 16 -3.70 12.37 -5.02
CA MET A 16 -3.37 11.35 -6.03
C MET A 16 -3.80 11.74 -7.44
N CYS A 17 -4.95 12.39 -7.62
CA CYS A 17 -5.35 12.93 -8.92
C CYS A 17 -4.31 13.93 -9.44
N GLY A 18 -3.63 14.59 -8.52
CA GLY A 18 -2.37 15.27 -8.75
C GLY A 18 -2.48 16.78 -8.62
N VAL A 19 -1.32 17.37 -8.32
CA VAL A 19 -1.06 18.80 -8.49
C VAL A 19 -0.32 18.99 -9.82
N PRO A 20 -0.40 20.15 -10.47
CA PRO A 20 0.34 20.41 -11.70
C PRO A 20 1.84 20.08 -11.54
N ASN A 21 2.41 19.29 -12.46
CA ASN A 21 3.80 18.80 -12.47
C ASN A 21 4.19 17.74 -11.42
N ALA A 22 3.23 17.11 -10.74
CA ALA A 22 3.54 15.98 -9.85
C ALA A 22 4.08 14.77 -10.63
N GLU A 23 5.15 14.16 -10.11
CA GLU A 23 5.65 12.89 -10.63
C GLU A 23 4.80 11.72 -10.10
N PHE A 24 4.93 10.54 -10.71
CA PHE A 24 4.21 9.36 -10.25
C PHE A 24 4.51 9.03 -8.78
N ASN A 25 5.76 9.23 -8.34
CA ASN A 25 6.18 8.96 -6.98
C ASN A 25 5.42 9.83 -5.97
N ASP A 26 5.03 11.05 -6.31
CA ASP A 26 4.32 11.96 -5.41
C ASP A 26 2.92 11.44 -5.02
N LYS A 27 2.34 10.55 -5.83
CA LYS A 27 1.05 9.91 -5.54
C LYS A 27 1.08 9.04 -4.28
N HIS A 28 2.27 8.67 -3.79
CA HIS A 28 2.44 7.99 -2.52
C HIS A 28 1.86 8.77 -1.35
N TRP A 29 1.97 10.10 -1.37
CA TRP A 29 1.46 10.95 -0.30
C TRP A 29 -0.07 10.93 -0.26
N GLY A 30 -0.71 11.03 -1.42
CA GLY A 30 -2.16 10.88 -1.53
C GLY A 30 -2.64 9.51 -1.08
N ALA A 31 -1.97 8.44 -1.52
CA ALA A 31 -2.28 7.07 -1.11
C ALA A 31 -2.11 6.87 0.41
N ALA A 32 -1.09 7.46 1.01
CA ALA A 32 -0.85 7.40 2.46
C ALA A 32 -1.95 8.11 3.26
N VAL A 33 -2.36 9.31 2.83
CA VAL A 33 -3.43 10.06 3.49
C VAL A 33 -4.78 9.36 3.35
N MET A 34 -5.08 8.77 2.19
CA MET A 34 -6.27 7.91 2.05
C MET A 34 -6.20 6.69 2.96
N ALA A 35 -5.06 5.99 3.01
CA ALA A 35 -4.91 4.82 3.86
C ALA A 35 -5.11 5.17 5.35
N ALA A 36 -4.59 6.32 5.79
CA ALA A 36 -4.82 6.85 7.13
C ALA A 36 -6.31 7.13 7.40
N GLY A 37 -7.01 7.77 6.45
CA GLY A 37 -8.44 8.06 6.55
C GLY A 37 -9.30 6.79 6.63
N LEU A 38 -8.99 5.79 5.80
CA LEU A 38 -9.67 4.49 5.80
C LEU A 38 -9.42 3.73 7.11
N LEU A 39 -8.19 3.70 7.60
CA LEU A 39 -7.85 3.06 8.88
C LEU A 39 -8.52 3.78 10.06
N ALA A 40 -8.44 5.10 10.11
CA ALA A 40 -9.09 5.91 11.14
C ALA A 40 -10.63 5.81 11.07
N GLY A 41 -11.19 5.48 9.91
CA GLY A 41 -12.61 5.23 9.69
C GLY A 41 -13.09 3.87 10.19
N ASP A 42 -12.20 2.89 10.37
CA ASP A 42 -12.55 1.53 10.83
C ASP A 42 -13.19 1.60 12.23
N PRO A 43 -14.42 1.08 12.43
CA PRO A 43 -15.07 1.04 13.75
C PRO A 43 -14.31 0.20 14.78
N LYS A 44 -13.41 -0.69 14.35
CA LYS A 44 -12.55 -1.48 15.24
C LYS A 44 -11.36 -0.68 15.76
N VAL A 45 -11.11 0.53 15.25
CA VAL A 45 -10.04 1.42 15.74
C VAL A 45 -10.57 2.26 16.90
N PRO A 46 -9.99 2.13 18.12
CA PRO A 46 -10.37 2.92 19.29
C PRO A 46 -10.27 4.43 19.08
N PRO A 47 -11.08 5.26 19.77
CA PRO A 47 -11.10 6.71 19.57
C PRO A 47 -9.75 7.42 19.78
N ASP A 48 -8.94 6.94 20.73
CA ASP A 48 -7.62 7.51 21.01
C ASP A 48 -6.59 7.17 19.93
N ALA A 49 -6.64 5.94 19.39
CA ALA A 49 -5.84 5.51 18.25
C ALA A 49 -6.23 6.28 16.98
N ARG A 50 -7.54 6.43 16.73
CA ARG A 50 -8.08 7.26 15.65
C ARG A 50 -7.55 8.69 15.71
N SER A 51 -7.61 9.31 16.87
CA SER A 51 -7.09 10.67 17.07
C SER A 51 -5.59 10.75 16.81
N ALA A 52 -4.82 9.73 17.21
CA ALA A 52 -3.39 9.67 16.97
C ALA A 52 -3.04 9.46 15.48
N ILE A 53 -3.77 8.61 14.76
CA ILE A 53 -3.65 8.42 13.30
C ILE A 53 -3.90 9.75 12.58
N VAL A 54 -5.04 10.40 12.87
CA VAL A 54 -5.40 11.68 12.26
C VAL A 54 -4.33 12.73 12.53
N SER A 55 -3.89 12.87 13.78
CA SER A 55 -2.84 13.83 14.15
C SER A 55 -1.52 13.57 13.41
N GLN A 56 -1.13 12.31 13.22
CA GLN A 56 0.09 11.97 12.49
C GLN A 56 -0.06 12.19 10.97
N CYS A 57 -1.25 11.92 10.42
CA CYS A 57 -1.58 12.22 9.03
C CYS A 57 -1.61 13.74 8.75
N GLU A 58 -2.13 14.55 9.68
CA GLU A 58 -2.10 16.01 9.57
C GLU A 58 -0.66 16.55 9.55
N ARG A 59 0.25 15.94 10.33
CA ARG A 59 1.68 16.27 10.27
C ARG A 59 2.29 15.93 8.91
N LEU A 60 1.90 14.80 8.29
CA LEU A 60 2.32 14.45 6.94
C LEU A 60 1.83 15.50 5.92
N ILE A 61 0.54 15.84 5.96
CA ILE A 61 -0.06 16.84 5.08
C ILE A 61 0.68 18.17 5.21
N HIS A 62 0.93 18.63 6.43
CA HIS A 62 1.67 19.86 6.69
C HIS A 62 3.11 19.80 6.17
N ALA A 63 3.83 18.70 6.40
CA ALA A 63 5.20 18.52 5.95
C ALA A 63 5.33 18.44 4.42
N LYS A 64 4.25 18.07 3.73
CA LYS A 64 4.17 17.87 2.28
C LYS A 64 3.13 18.80 1.63
N ALA A 65 2.93 19.99 2.20
CA ALA A 65 1.82 20.88 1.85
C ALA A 65 1.69 21.19 0.35
N SER A 66 2.81 21.23 -0.40
CA SER A 66 2.82 21.44 -1.85
C SER A 66 2.07 20.37 -2.65
N PHE A 67 1.79 19.20 -2.06
CA PHE A 67 1.06 18.10 -2.68
C PHE A 67 -0.41 18.04 -2.26
N PHE A 68 -0.84 18.91 -1.34
CA PHE A 68 -2.17 18.90 -0.72
C PHE A 68 -2.91 20.24 -0.87
N ASP A 69 -2.55 21.06 -1.86
CA ASP A 69 -3.25 22.31 -2.20
C ASP A 69 -4.51 22.09 -3.06
N GLY A 70 -4.72 20.84 -3.51
CA GLY A 70 -5.85 20.42 -4.31
C GLY A 70 -7.19 20.61 -3.59
N ARG A 71 -8.19 21.08 -4.33
CA ARG A 71 -9.58 21.06 -3.84
C ARG A 71 -10.04 19.61 -3.74
N LEU A 72 -10.80 19.31 -2.69
CA LEU A 72 -11.51 18.04 -2.60
C LEU A 72 -12.30 17.82 -3.90
N PRO A 73 -12.22 16.64 -4.53
CA PRO A 73 -13.05 16.31 -5.67
C PRO A 73 -14.47 16.16 -5.15
N ARG A 74 -15.25 17.24 -5.08
CA ARG A 74 -16.66 17.20 -4.70
C ARG A 74 -17.45 17.74 -5.87
N GLY A 75 -18.43 16.97 -6.32
CA GLY A 75 -19.25 17.35 -7.46
C GLY A 75 -20.36 16.33 -7.72
N ARG A 76 -20.91 16.40 -8.93
CA ARG A 76 -21.84 15.38 -9.39
C ARG A 76 -21.08 14.05 -9.49
N SER A 77 -21.56 13.06 -8.75
CA SER A 77 -21.07 11.69 -8.82
C SER A 77 -21.23 11.14 -10.24
N ALA A 78 -20.18 10.50 -10.74
CA ALA A 78 -20.11 9.83 -12.03
C ALA A 78 -19.86 8.34 -11.84
N ASP A 79 -20.00 7.57 -12.91
CA ASP A 79 -19.83 6.12 -12.88
C ASP A 79 -18.35 5.75 -12.72
N ILE A 80 -18.04 4.95 -11.69
CA ILE A 80 -16.69 4.49 -11.36
C ILE A 80 -16.26 3.26 -12.15
N ALA A 81 -17.14 2.69 -12.99
CA ALA A 81 -16.83 1.54 -13.84
C ALA A 81 -15.54 1.68 -14.67
N PRO A 82 -15.14 2.87 -15.18
CA PRO A 82 -13.86 3.03 -15.87
C PRO A 82 -12.64 2.72 -14.99
N VAL A 83 -12.67 3.06 -13.70
CA VAL A 83 -11.59 2.73 -12.76
C VAL A 83 -11.46 1.22 -12.59
N ALA A 84 -12.59 0.54 -12.39
CA ALA A 84 -12.63 -0.91 -12.27
C ALA A 84 -12.17 -1.62 -13.56
N ALA A 85 -12.56 -1.08 -14.73
CA ALA A 85 -12.14 -1.60 -16.03
C ALA A 85 -10.62 -1.46 -16.23
N ALA A 86 -10.04 -0.30 -15.89
CA ALA A 86 -8.60 -0.09 -15.95
C ALA A 86 -7.84 -1.05 -15.02
N LEU A 87 -8.32 -1.25 -13.79
CA LEU A 87 -7.75 -2.24 -12.87
C LEU A 87 -7.84 -3.67 -13.44
N GLY A 88 -8.96 -4.05 -14.03
CA GLY A 88 -9.13 -5.36 -14.66
C GLY A 88 -8.18 -5.62 -15.84
N GLN A 89 -7.79 -4.57 -16.57
CA GLN A 89 -6.84 -4.68 -17.69
C GLN A 89 -5.39 -4.82 -17.23
N HIS A 90 -5.02 -4.21 -16.09
CA HIS A 90 -3.62 -4.11 -15.67
C HIS A 90 -3.24 -4.99 -14.47
N ALA A 91 -4.18 -5.37 -13.61
CA ALA A 91 -3.87 -6.12 -12.39
C ALA A 91 -3.14 -7.46 -12.65
N GLY A 92 -3.34 -8.06 -13.83
CA GLY A 92 -2.72 -9.34 -14.21
C GLY A 92 -1.21 -9.32 -14.41
N SER A 93 -0.54 -8.17 -14.25
CA SER A 93 0.91 -8.06 -14.35
C SER A 93 1.45 -7.14 -13.27
N LEU A 94 2.69 -7.39 -12.84
CA LEU A 94 3.32 -6.56 -11.82
C LEU A 94 3.85 -5.29 -12.47
N HIS A 95 3.31 -4.13 -12.09
CA HIS A 95 3.73 -2.83 -12.62
C HIS A 95 4.17 -1.91 -11.49
N LEU A 96 5.40 -1.40 -11.55
CA LEU A 96 5.98 -0.53 -10.52
C LEU A 96 5.70 -1.08 -9.10
N LEU A 97 6.06 -2.32 -8.77
CA LEU A 97 5.79 -2.92 -7.45
C LEU A 97 4.29 -3.02 -7.11
N GLY A 98 3.41 -3.05 -8.12
CA GLY A 98 1.97 -3.18 -7.98
C GLY A 98 1.24 -1.85 -7.68
N HIS A 99 1.86 -0.71 -7.98
CA HIS A 99 1.28 0.61 -7.67
C HIS A 99 -0.04 0.89 -8.39
N ASP A 100 -0.22 0.38 -9.60
CA ASP A 100 -1.49 0.43 -10.34
C ASP A 100 -2.63 -0.16 -9.51
N THR A 101 -2.42 -1.38 -9.01
CA THR A 101 -3.39 -2.14 -8.23
C THR A 101 -3.56 -1.52 -6.85
N ILE A 102 -2.47 -1.16 -6.17
CA ILE A 102 -2.52 -0.57 -4.81
C ILE A 102 -3.25 0.78 -4.83
N PHE A 103 -2.82 1.72 -5.67
CA PHE A 103 -3.39 3.07 -5.68
C PHE A 103 -4.77 3.09 -6.31
N GLY A 104 -4.97 2.36 -7.41
CA GLY A 104 -6.27 2.27 -8.07
C GLY A 104 -7.33 1.64 -7.17
N THR A 105 -7.00 0.59 -6.41
CA THR A 105 -7.95 -0.02 -5.47
C THR A 105 -8.29 0.89 -4.29
N LEU A 106 -7.31 1.63 -3.75
CA LEU A 106 -7.58 2.63 -2.70
C LEU A 106 -8.55 3.71 -3.21
N ALA A 107 -8.34 4.21 -4.43
CA ALA A 107 -9.24 5.17 -5.05
C ALA A 107 -10.64 4.59 -5.31
N LEU A 108 -10.71 3.37 -5.86
CA LEU A 108 -11.97 2.68 -6.12
C LEU A 108 -12.78 2.49 -4.85
N ARG A 109 -12.13 2.04 -3.76
CA ARG A 109 -12.76 1.94 -2.44
C ARG A 109 -13.27 3.30 -1.97
N ALA A 110 -12.43 4.33 -2.03
CA ALA A 110 -12.80 5.68 -1.61
C ALA A 110 -14.04 6.20 -2.35
N MET A 111 -14.09 6.01 -3.68
CA MET A 111 -15.21 6.42 -4.51
C MET A 111 -16.46 5.57 -4.29
N THR A 112 -16.31 4.28 -3.97
CA THR A 112 -17.43 3.38 -3.63
C THR A 112 -18.05 3.76 -2.28
N ASP A 113 -17.20 3.94 -1.26
CA ASP A 113 -17.66 4.30 0.09
C ASP A 113 -18.22 5.74 0.11
N ARG A 114 -17.70 6.64 -0.74
CA ARG A 114 -18.04 8.07 -0.83
C ARG A 114 -18.26 8.51 -2.29
N PRO A 115 -19.45 8.26 -2.86
CA PRO A 115 -19.75 8.58 -4.25
C PRO A 115 -19.59 10.07 -4.62
N GLU A 116 -19.67 10.97 -3.65
CA GLU A 116 -19.42 12.41 -3.88
C GLU A 116 -17.98 12.73 -4.30
N PHE A 117 -17.03 11.80 -4.07
CA PHE A 117 -15.64 11.90 -4.51
C PHE A 117 -15.40 11.38 -5.93
N ALA A 118 -16.37 10.66 -6.49
CA ALA A 118 -16.32 10.10 -7.84
C ALA A 118 -16.72 11.15 -8.88
N THR A 119 -15.97 12.25 -8.99
CA THR A 119 -16.18 13.21 -10.09
C THR A 119 -15.56 12.68 -11.38
N GLU A 120 -16.09 13.10 -12.54
CA GLU A 120 -15.55 12.72 -13.86
C GLU A 120 -14.04 12.97 -13.95
N SER A 121 -13.58 14.15 -13.54
CA SER A 121 -12.15 14.50 -13.51
C SER A 121 -11.32 13.61 -12.58
N ALA A 122 -11.88 13.17 -11.44
CA ALA A 122 -11.18 12.28 -10.52
C ALA A 122 -11.06 10.88 -11.11
N ILE A 123 -12.13 10.37 -11.72
CA ILE A 123 -12.13 9.10 -12.44
C ILE A 123 -11.10 9.11 -13.57
N GLU A 124 -11.11 10.14 -14.43
CA GLU A 124 -10.13 10.29 -15.53
C GLU A 124 -8.69 10.31 -15.01
N SER A 125 -8.43 11.03 -13.91
CA SER A 125 -7.09 11.13 -13.32
C SER A 125 -6.60 9.80 -12.75
N ILE A 126 -7.50 9.03 -12.12
CA ILE A 126 -7.19 7.71 -11.57
C ILE A 126 -6.99 6.68 -12.69
N VAL A 127 -7.84 6.68 -13.72
CA VAL A 127 -7.65 5.84 -14.91
C VAL A 127 -6.30 6.14 -15.57
N SER A 128 -5.99 7.40 -15.80
CA SER A 128 -4.71 7.81 -16.39
C SER A 128 -3.50 7.37 -15.55
N MET A 129 -3.63 7.40 -14.22
CA MET A 129 -2.59 6.90 -13.31
C MET A 129 -2.39 5.38 -13.43
N ILE A 130 -3.49 4.61 -13.47
CA ILE A 130 -3.45 3.16 -13.61
C ILE A 130 -2.83 2.79 -14.96
N GLU A 131 -3.28 3.40 -16.05
CA GLU A 131 -2.75 3.17 -17.40
C GLU A 131 -1.27 3.56 -17.49
N PHE A 132 -0.87 4.71 -16.91
CA PHE A 132 0.53 5.11 -16.86
C PHE A 132 1.38 4.05 -16.18
N ALA A 133 0.97 3.54 -15.01
CA ALA A 133 1.68 2.50 -14.30
C ALA A 133 1.70 1.20 -15.12
N GLY A 134 0.57 0.82 -15.73
CA GLY A 134 0.41 -0.37 -16.56
C GLY A 134 1.28 -0.41 -17.83
N THR A 135 1.88 0.72 -18.23
CA THR A 135 2.87 0.77 -19.33
C THR A 135 4.31 0.55 -18.86
N ARG A 136 4.52 0.34 -17.56
CA ARG A 136 5.85 0.18 -16.95
C ARG A 136 6.11 -1.28 -16.59
N GLY A 137 7.38 -1.66 -16.52
CA GLY A 137 7.76 -2.97 -16.00
C GLY A 137 7.53 -3.12 -14.49
N PRO A 138 7.98 -4.26 -13.91
CA PRO A 138 7.79 -4.60 -12.50
C PRO A 138 8.31 -3.59 -11.46
N GLY A 139 9.15 -2.64 -11.83
CA GLY A 139 9.82 -1.75 -10.87
C GLY A 139 10.92 -2.47 -10.09
N GLY A 140 11.36 -1.89 -8.98
CA GLY A 140 12.46 -2.44 -8.19
C GLY A 140 13.20 -1.40 -7.36
N PRO A 141 14.16 -1.86 -6.54
CA PRO A 141 15.11 -2.91 -6.92
C PRO A 141 14.73 -4.34 -6.52
N PHE A 142 15.10 -5.33 -7.33
CA PHE A 142 15.07 -6.77 -7.00
C PHE A 142 16.44 -7.42 -7.24
N PRO A 143 17.41 -7.23 -6.33
CA PRO A 143 18.77 -7.73 -6.51
C PRO A 143 18.79 -9.26 -6.59
N GLY A 144 19.60 -9.83 -7.48
CA GLY A 144 19.63 -11.28 -7.75
C GLY A 144 18.79 -11.71 -8.96
N TRP A 145 18.13 -10.75 -9.61
CA TRP A 145 17.48 -10.91 -10.91
C TRP A 145 18.11 -9.98 -11.93
N ASP A 146 18.56 -10.54 -13.06
CA ASP A 146 19.18 -9.76 -14.14
C ASP A 146 18.13 -9.04 -15.00
N ASP A 147 16.97 -9.67 -15.22
CA ASP A 147 15.84 -9.10 -15.96
C ASP A 147 14.53 -9.44 -15.24
N VAL A 148 14.07 -8.53 -14.38
CA VAL A 148 12.84 -8.69 -13.60
C VAL A 148 11.60 -8.79 -14.47
N ALA A 149 11.61 -8.23 -15.68
CA ALA A 149 10.46 -8.24 -16.58
C ALA A 149 10.23 -9.61 -17.23
N ARG A 150 11.22 -10.51 -17.17
CA ARG A 150 11.13 -11.89 -17.68
C ARG A 150 10.83 -12.92 -16.60
N VAL A 151 10.71 -12.49 -15.35
CA VAL A 151 10.46 -13.41 -14.23
C VAL A 151 9.02 -13.90 -14.30
N ILE A 152 8.88 -15.20 -14.49
CA ILE A 152 7.62 -15.94 -14.43
C ILE A 152 7.69 -16.97 -13.31
N VAL A 153 6.55 -17.40 -12.78
CA VAL A 153 6.49 -18.48 -11.79
C VAL A 153 6.49 -19.82 -12.52
N GLU A 154 7.47 -20.65 -12.21
CA GLU A 154 7.70 -21.98 -12.74
C GLU A 154 7.16 -23.03 -11.75
N PRO A 155 6.80 -24.24 -12.22
CA PRO A 155 6.28 -25.30 -11.34
C PRO A 155 7.19 -25.71 -10.17
N ASP A 156 8.50 -25.45 -10.27
CA ASP A 156 9.51 -25.83 -9.28
C ASP A 156 9.86 -24.73 -8.25
N ASP A 157 9.32 -23.51 -8.38
CA ASP A 157 9.68 -22.38 -7.49
C ASP A 157 9.10 -22.46 -6.06
N GLU A 158 8.43 -23.56 -5.70
CA GLU A 158 7.73 -23.73 -4.39
C GLU A 158 6.79 -22.54 -4.06
N ILE A 159 6.17 -21.97 -5.10
CA ILE A 159 5.18 -20.90 -4.97
C ILE A 159 3.77 -21.48 -4.93
N PRO A 160 3.08 -21.52 -3.76
CA PRO A 160 1.71 -22.00 -3.65
C PRO A 160 0.79 -21.38 -4.70
N GLU A 161 -0.11 -22.22 -5.17
CA GLU A 161 -1.36 -21.77 -5.78
C GLU A 161 -2.17 -20.98 -4.75
N ILE A 162 -2.87 -19.95 -5.20
CA ILE A 162 -3.66 -19.07 -4.35
C ILE A 162 -5.04 -18.96 -5.00
N THR A 163 -6.07 -19.38 -4.26
CA THR A 163 -7.45 -19.44 -4.74
C THR A 163 -8.43 -18.67 -3.86
N THR A 164 -8.00 -18.27 -2.66
CA THR A 164 -8.83 -17.55 -1.69
C THR A 164 -8.11 -16.33 -1.09
N PRO A 165 -8.86 -15.33 -0.58
CA PRO A 165 -8.29 -14.21 0.18
C PRO A 165 -7.44 -14.64 1.38
N PHE A 166 -7.82 -15.74 2.05
CA PHE A 166 -7.04 -16.30 3.17
C PHE A 166 -5.67 -16.80 2.70
N GLU A 167 -5.62 -17.59 1.63
CA GLU A 167 -4.36 -18.08 1.06
C GLU A 167 -3.49 -16.93 0.57
N LEU A 168 -4.09 -15.88 0.00
CA LEU A 168 -3.37 -14.69 -0.43
C LEU A 168 -2.75 -13.93 0.76
N ALA A 169 -3.49 -13.74 1.85
CA ALA A 169 -2.99 -13.14 3.07
C ALA A 169 -1.82 -13.96 3.67
N VAL A 170 -1.98 -15.29 3.76
CA VAL A 170 -0.94 -16.20 4.25
C VAL A 170 0.29 -16.16 3.35
N SER A 171 0.12 -16.16 2.03
CA SER A 171 1.21 -16.06 1.05
C SER A 171 1.99 -14.76 1.23
N ALA A 172 1.29 -13.62 1.29
CA ALA A 172 1.91 -12.31 1.41
C ALA A 172 2.69 -12.15 2.72
N VAL A 173 2.11 -12.58 3.85
CA VAL A 173 2.78 -12.49 5.15
C VAL A 173 3.94 -13.48 5.26
N THR A 174 3.82 -14.67 4.63
CA THR A 174 4.94 -15.62 4.55
C THR A 174 6.09 -15.04 3.72
N ALA A 175 5.79 -14.44 2.56
CA ALA A 175 6.79 -13.77 1.73
C ALA A 175 7.47 -12.65 2.50
N PHE A 176 6.67 -11.78 3.13
CA PHE A 176 7.15 -10.67 3.95
C PHE A 176 8.07 -11.15 5.08
N ALA A 177 7.63 -12.09 5.91
CA ALA A 177 8.42 -12.63 7.02
C ALA A 177 9.67 -13.39 6.54
N GLY A 178 9.64 -13.96 5.34
CA GLY A 178 10.73 -14.73 4.74
C GLY A 178 11.86 -13.88 4.12
N VAL A 179 11.71 -12.55 4.08
CA VAL A 179 12.69 -11.64 3.47
C VAL A 179 14.08 -11.71 4.14
N GLY A 180 14.16 -12.02 5.43
CA GLY A 180 15.43 -12.03 6.17
C GLY A 180 15.97 -10.62 6.43
N THR A 181 17.24 -10.35 6.09
CA THR A 181 17.88 -9.05 6.37
C THR A 181 17.31 -7.94 5.47
N VAL A 182 16.77 -6.87 6.07
CA VAL A 182 16.26 -5.70 5.34
C VAL A 182 17.32 -4.60 5.33
N TYR A 183 17.54 -3.96 4.18
CA TYR A 183 18.48 -2.87 3.94
C TYR A 183 17.72 -1.57 3.65
N ASP A 184 18.12 -0.46 4.28
CA ASP A 184 17.33 0.79 4.27
C ASP A 184 17.05 1.33 2.86
N ARG A 185 18.05 1.45 1.98
CA ARG A 185 17.85 2.07 0.66
C ARG A 185 17.24 1.13 -0.36
N ARG A 186 17.67 -0.13 -0.32
CA ARG A 186 17.31 -1.16 -1.30
C ARG A 186 15.92 -1.72 -1.09
N ASP A 187 15.54 -2.01 0.14
CA ASP A 187 14.33 -2.81 0.41
C ASP A 187 13.12 -1.98 0.82
N ARG A 188 13.33 -0.70 1.14
CA ARG A 188 12.25 0.21 1.50
C ARG A 188 11.31 0.38 0.31
N GLY A 189 10.02 0.20 0.55
CA GLY A 189 8.98 0.10 -0.46
C GLY A 189 8.83 -1.33 -0.98
N VAL A 190 9.91 -1.96 -1.44
CA VAL A 190 9.88 -3.29 -2.07
C VAL A 190 9.31 -4.36 -1.15
N VAL A 191 9.74 -4.42 0.10
CA VAL A 191 9.29 -5.44 1.06
C VAL A 191 7.87 -5.13 1.55
N GLN A 192 7.55 -3.86 1.79
CA GLN A 192 6.23 -3.44 2.24
C GLN A 192 5.15 -3.69 1.17
N HIS A 193 5.51 -3.55 -0.10
CA HIS A 193 4.55 -3.63 -1.21
C HIS A 193 3.98 -5.03 -1.44
N VAL A 194 4.67 -6.11 -1.06
CA VAL A 194 4.08 -7.46 -1.14
C VAL A 194 2.81 -7.57 -0.29
N LEU A 195 2.82 -6.93 0.89
CA LEU A 195 1.66 -6.87 1.79
C LEU A 195 0.58 -5.93 1.25
N THR A 196 0.95 -4.73 0.81
CA THR A 196 -0.04 -3.76 0.31
C THR A 196 -0.69 -4.21 -1.00
N HIS A 197 0.05 -4.93 -1.85
CA HIS A 197 -0.46 -5.50 -3.09
C HIS A 197 -1.48 -6.61 -2.80
N ALA A 198 -1.15 -7.54 -1.89
CA ALA A 198 -2.10 -8.57 -1.45
C ALA A 198 -3.38 -7.97 -0.85
N HIS A 199 -3.23 -6.96 0.02
CA HIS A 199 -4.38 -6.24 0.58
C HIS A 199 -5.25 -5.61 -0.52
N ALA A 200 -4.64 -4.99 -1.54
CA ALA A 200 -5.39 -4.42 -2.65
C ALA A 200 -6.19 -5.48 -3.43
N LEU A 201 -5.61 -6.65 -3.70
CA LEU A 201 -6.34 -7.74 -4.37
C LEU A 201 -7.50 -8.30 -3.53
N ILE A 202 -7.29 -8.46 -2.22
CA ILE A 202 -8.36 -8.84 -1.28
C ILE A 202 -9.48 -7.80 -1.30
N GLU A 203 -9.12 -6.53 -1.35
CA GLU A 203 -10.08 -5.43 -1.38
C GLU A 203 -10.83 -5.35 -2.71
N LEU A 204 -10.19 -5.64 -3.84
CA LEU A 204 -10.85 -5.76 -5.14
C LEU A 204 -11.92 -6.85 -5.12
N GLU A 205 -11.62 -8.02 -4.55
CA GLU A 205 -12.61 -9.09 -4.40
C GLU A 205 -13.76 -8.64 -3.50
N ARG A 206 -13.47 -7.98 -2.37
CA ARG A 206 -14.48 -7.43 -1.45
C ARG A 206 -15.40 -6.41 -2.11
N LEU A 207 -14.87 -5.61 -3.04
CA LEU A 207 -15.62 -4.61 -3.81
C LEU A 207 -16.42 -5.22 -4.98
N GLY A 208 -16.35 -6.53 -5.20
CA GLY A 208 -17.09 -7.24 -6.25
C GLY A 208 -16.32 -7.41 -7.56
N HIS A 209 -15.02 -7.13 -7.58
CA HIS A 209 -14.15 -7.23 -8.76
C HIS A 209 -13.27 -8.50 -8.72
N ALA A 210 -13.88 -9.64 -8.45
CA ALA A 210 -13.19 -10.93 -8.26
C ALA A 210 -12.34 -11.36 -9.47
N ASP A 211 -12.76 -11.05 -10.70
CA ASP A 211 -11.97 -11.41 -11.89
C ASP A 211 -10.67 -10.60 -12.00
N ALA A 212 -10.71 -9.30 -11.66
CA ALA A 212 -9.50 -8.47 -11.58
C ALA A 212 -8.59 -8.93 -10.44
N ALA A 213 -9.16 -9.25 -9.27
CA ALA A 213 -8.41 -9.81 -8.15
C ALA A 213 -7.73 -11.14 -8.53
N ARG A 214 -8.45 -12.06 -9.19
CA ARG A 214 -7.93 -13.34 -9.67
C ARG A 214 -6.81 -13.16 -10.68
N ALA A 215 -6.95 -12.22 -11.62
CA ALA A 215 -5.87 -11.90 -12.55
C ALA A 215 -4.62 -11.44 -11.80
N GLY A 216 -4.76 -10.56 -10.80
CA GLY A 216 -3.63 -10.05 -10.04
C GLY A 216 -2.98 -11.02 -9.05
N ILE A 217 -3.59 -12.19 -8.81
CA ILE A 217 -2.93 -13.27 -8.06
C ILE A 217 -1.63 -13.69 -8.76
N GLU A 218 -1.63 -13.81 -10.09
CA GLU A 218 -0.41 -14.18 -10.84
C GLU A 218 0.69 -13.11 -10.70
N ALA A 219 0.33 -11.83 -10.77
CA ALA A 219 1.25 -10.73 -10.49
C ALA A 219 1.82 -10.79 -9.06
N HIS A 220 0.99 -11.14 -8.07
CA HIS A 220 1.43 -11.32 -6.69
C HIS A 220 2.37 -12.52 -6.53
N ARG A 221 2.12 -13.64 -7.23
CA ARG A 221 3.01 -14.81 -7.23
C ARG A 221 4.38 -14.48 -7.84
N VAL A 222 4.40 -13.71 -8.94
CA VAL A 222 5.65 -13.17 -9.51
C VAL A 222 6.38 -12.28 -8.51
N TYR A 223 5.66 -11.38 -7.81
CA TYR A 223 6.25 -10.57 -6.74
C TYR A 223 6.90 -11.47 -5.68
N ARG A 224 6.19 -12.48 -5.18
CA ARG A 224 6.74 -13.41 -4.19
C ARG A 224 8.00 -14.10 -4.70
N LYS A 225 8.03 -14.56 -5.96
CA LYS A 225 9.24 -15.11 -6.60
C LYS A 225 10.38 -14.09 -6.62
N LEU A 226 10.11 -12.84 -6.99
CA LEU A 226 11.14 -11.80 -7.02
C LEU A 226 11.81 -11.57 -5.66
N LEU A 227 11.08 -11.79 -4.55
CA LEU A 227 11.62 -11.69 -3.19
C LEU A 227 12.45 -12.90 -2.73
N THR A 228 12.51 -14.00 -3.50
CA THR A 228 13.24 -15.22 -3.11
C THR A 228 14.75 -15.11 -3.28
N ARG A 229 15.22 -14.30 -4.24
CA ARG A 229 16.64 -14.06 -4.47
C ARG A 229 17.03 -12.76 -3.80
N ARG A 230 17.87 -12.84 -2.77
CA ARG A 230 18.31 -11.68 -1.99
C ARG A 230 19.80 -11.80 -1.68
N PRO A 231 20.68 -11.48 -2.64
CA PRO A 231 22.12 -11.50 -2.40
C PRO A 231 22.48 -10.50 -1.29
N ALA A 232 23.51 -10.84 -0.51
CA ALA A 232 24.02 -9.95 0.52
C ALA A 232 24.31 -8.57 -0.05
N SER A 233 23.90 -7.53 0.66
CA SER A 233 24.22 -6.16 0.32
C SER A 233 25.52 -5.73 1.01
N GLY A 234 26.27 -4.82 0.37
CA GLY A 234 27.28 -4.02 1.05
C GLY A 234 26.69 -2.81 1.79
N GLU A 235 25.36 -2.63 1.74
CA GLU A 235 24.63 -1.64 2.54
C GLU A 235 24.46 -2.10 3.97
N ASP A 236 24.35 -1.14 4.89
CA ASP A 236 24.08 -1.43 6.29
C ASP A 236 22.69 -2.05 6.45
N PRO A 237 22.57 -3.19 7.16
CA PRO A 237 21.27 -3.75 7.48
C PRO A 237 20.53 -2.82 8.45
N LEU A 238 19.21 -2.74 8.28
CA LEU A 238 18.36 -2.17 9.31
C LEU A 238 18.51 -2.98 10.60
N PRO A 239 18.53 -2.33 11.76
CA PRO A 239 18.55 -3.04 13.03
C PRO A 239 17.29 -3.91 13.11
N ALA A 240 17.45 -5.12 13.66
CA ALA A 240 16.30 -5.96 13.95
C ALA A 240 15.35 -5.17 14.86
N GLY A 241 14.12 -4.96 14.38
CA GLY A 241 13.12 -4.23 15.13
C GLY A 241 12.68 -5.02 16.37
N GLY A 242 12.31 -4.31 17.43
CA GLY A 242 11.70 -4.88 18.63
C GLY A 242 10.21 -5.16 18.44
N ASP A 243 9.44 -5.15 19.54
CA ASP A 243 7.99 -5.29 19.44
C ASP A 243 7.35 -4.06 18.78
N VAL A 244 6.55 -4.27 17.74
CA VAL A 244 5.67 -3.24 17.17
C VAL A 244 4.34 -3.24 17.91
N PRO A 245 3.96 -2.13 18.56
CA PRO A 245 2.63 -2.00 19.11
C PRO A 245 1.58 -2.20 18.02
N ALA A 246 0.45 -2.81 18.35
CA ALA A 246 -0.62 -3.03 17.39
C ALA A 246 -0.99 -1.72 16.66
N PHE A 247 -1.16 -1.77 15.33
CA PHE A 247 -1.52 -0.59 14.54
C PHE A 247 -2.87 0.00 14.90
N ARG A 248 -3.75 -0.76 15.57
CA ARG A 248 -5.00 -0.23 16.16
C ARG A 248 -4.80 0.45 17.53
N SER A 249 -3.57 0.51 18.06
CA SER A 249 -3.27 1.15 19.35
C SER A 249 -2.79 2.58 19.17
N ALA A 250 -3.19 3.48 20.07
CA ALA A 250 -2.65 4.83 20.10
C ALA A 250 -1.15 4.86 20.41
N HIS A 251 -0.63 3.82 21.09
CA HIS A 251 0.78 3.71 21.42
C HIS A 251 1.66 3.74 20.17
N TYR A 252 1.30 2.99 19.12
CA TYR A 252 2.01 3.00 17.84
C TYR A 252 2.11 4.41 17.23
N TRP A 253 0.97 5.07 17.03
CA TRP A 253 0.90 6.36 16.32
C TRP A 253 1.49 7.54 17.12
N ARG A 254 1.66 7.40 18.44
CA ARG A 254 2.30 8.42 19.29
C ARG A 254 3.83 8.40 19.25
N GLN A 255 4.46 7.37 18.67
CA GLN A 255 5.92 7.24 18.58
C GLN A 255 6.59 8.21 17.57
N ASP A 256 5.80 9.07 16.93
CA ASP A 256 6.23 10.02 15.90
C ASP A 256 7.14 9.44 14.80
N LEU A 257 6.50 8.77 13.86
CA LEU A 257 7.06 7.96 12.79
C LEU A 257 7.58 8.79 11.60
N ARG A 258 8.22 9.94 11.85
CA ARG A 258 8.72 10.86 10.81
C ARG A 258 10.10 10.51 10.25
N GLY A 259 10.88 9.74 11.01
CA GLY A 259 12.29 9.43 10.74
C GLY A 259 13.28 10.42 11.34
N GLY A 260 14.51 9.95 11.57
CA GLY A 260 15.55 10.68 12.29
C GLY A 260 16.23 11.79 11.48
N ASP A 261 16.12 11.76 10.15
CA ASP A 261 16.79 12.70 9.25
C ASP A 261 16.07 14.05 9.08
N GLY A 262 14.95 14.25 9.79
CA GLY A 262 14.17 15.50 9.77
C GLY A 262 13.43 15.77 8.45
N ARG A 263 13.50 14.87 7.45
CA ARG A 263 12.83 15.06 6.15
C ARG A 263 11.35 14.71 6.15
N GLY A 264 10.84 14.19 7.28
CA GLY A 264 9.42 13.95 7.52
C GLY A 264 8.82 13.15 6.38
N ASP A 265 9.28 11.92 6.19
CA ASP A 265 8.89 11.11 5.03
C ASP A 265 7.98 9.94 5.38
N TRP A 266 7.82 9.56 6.66
CA TRP A 266 6.97 8.44 7.09
C TRP A 266 7.20 7.17 6.25
N LEU A 267 8.47 6.90 5.92
CA LEU A 267 8.87 5.86 4.97
C LEU A 267 8.20 6.05 3.60
N PHE A 268 8.24 7.24 3.02
CA PHE A 268 7.49 7.57 1.80
C PHE A 268 5.98 7.22 1.90
N GLY A 269 5.40 7.43 3.09
CA GLY A 269 4.01 7.14 3.41
C GLY A 269 3.67 5.66 3.65
N HIS A 270 4.66 4.75 3.64
CA HIS A 270 4.43 3.32 3.90
C HIS A 270 3.89 3.04 5.31
N VAL A 271 4.20 3.90 6.30
CA VAL A 271 3.62 3.84 7.65
C VAL A 271 2.10 3.67 7.64
N PHE A 272 1.40 4.42 6.81
CA PHE A 272 -0.06 4.38 6.76
C PHE A 272 -0.58 3.21 5.92
N LYS A 273 0.03 2.96 4.76
CA LYS A 273 -0.39 1.91 3.81
C LYS A 273 -0.19 0.51 4.39
N VAL A 274 0.96 0.26 5.04
CA VAL A 274 1.25 -1.03 5.68
C VAL A 274 0.36 -1.24 6.88
N ALA A 275 0.09 -0.20 7.69
CA ALA A 275 -0.82 -0.33 8.83
C ALA A 275 -2.23 -0.72 8.38
N LEU A 276 -2.77 -0.07 7.35
CA LEU A 276 -4.04 -0.45 6.74
C LEU A 276 -4.01 -1.91 6.22
N ALA A 277 -2.99 -2.27 5.44
CA ALA A 277 -2.87 -3.61 4.87
C ALA A 277 -2.77 -4.69 5.96
N TRP A 278 -1.90 -4.51 6.95
CA TRP A 278 -1.72 -5.43 8.06
C TRP A 278 -3.01 -5.62 8.85
N THR A 279 -3.69 -4.54 9.24
CA THR A 279 -4.94 -4.63 10.03
C THR A 279 -6.09 -5.32 9.29
N ALA A 280 -6.03 -5.38 7.96
CA ALA A 280 -6.97 -6.12 7.13
C ALA A 280 -6.63 -7.61 7.04
N VAL A 281 -5.33 -7.96 6.94
CA VAL A 281 -4.90 -9.37 6.80
C VAL A 281 -4.69 -10.09 8.13
N GLU A 282 -4.31 -9.39 9.19
CA GLU A 282 -4.03 -9.94 10.53
C GLU A 282 -5.15 -10.87 11.05
N PRO A 283 -6.45 -10.53 10.95
CA PRO A 283 -7.53 -11.43 11.39
C PRO A 283 -7.63 -12.74 10.61
N LEU A 284 -6.98 -12.84 9.45
CA LEU A 284 -6.96 -14.04 8.61
C LEU A 284 -5.75 -14.94 8.91
N LEU A 285 -4.79 -14.50 9.73
CA LEU A 285 -3.52 -15.23 9.88
C LEU A 285 -3.61 -16.35 10.92
N PRO A 286 -2.92 -17.49 10.69
CA PRO A 286 -2.61 -18.42 11.75
C PRO A 286 -1.73 -17.75 12.82
N PRO A 287 -1.96 -17.97 14.13
CA PRO A 287 -1.21 -17.30 15.20
C PRO A 287 0.32 -17.46 15.08
N ALA A 288 0.81 -18.64 14.70
CA ALA A 288 2.23 -18.90 14.54
C ALA A 288 2.86 -18.08 13.39
N LEU A 289 2.10 -17.80 12.33
CA LEU A 289 2.58 -16.97 11.22
C LEU A 289 2.63 -15.50 11.63
N GLU A 290 1.60 -15.05 12.34
CA GLU A 290 1.54 -13.69 12.88
C GLU A 290 2.74 -13.42 13.82
N GLU A 291 3.00 -14.31 14.77
CA GLU A 291 4.13 -14.22 15.70
C GLU A 291 5.47 -14.12 14.96
N ARG A 292 5.66 -14.96 13.93
CA ARG A 292 6.88 -14.93 13.10
C ARG A 292 7.04 -13.64 12.29
N ALA A 293 5.94 -13.03 11.87
CA ALA A 293 5.96 -11.85 11.03
C ALA A 293 6.12 -10.53 11.81
N ARG A 294 5.78 -10.49 13.10
CA ARG A 294 5.86 -9.27 13.93
C ARG A 294 7.27 -8.64 14.00
N PRO A 295 8.37 -9.40 14.20
CA PRO A 295 9.72 -8.82 14.18
C PRO A 295 10.12 -8.25 12.80
N MET A 296 9.68 -8.91 11.73
CA MET A 296 9.89 -8.40 10.38
C MET A 296 9.13 -7.10 10.16
N LEU A 297 7.89 -7.03 10.64
CA LEU A 297 7.09 -5.81 10.60
C LEU A 297 7.80 -4.68 11.33
N ALA A 298 8.39 -4.96 12.50
CA ALA A 298 9.21 -3.99 13.21
C ALA A 298 10.39 -3.48 12.41
N THR A 299 11.11 -4.39 11.78
CA THR A 299 12.31 -4.07 11.00
C THR A 299 11.95 -3.26 9.75
N ALA A 300 10.96 -3.71 8.99
CA ALA A 300 10.50 -3.03 7.77
C ALA A 300 9.79 -1.69 8.05
N MET A 301 9.28 -1.50 9.27
CA MET A 301 8.69 -0.24 9.73
C MET A 301 9.67 0.61 10.54
N THR A 302 10.92 0.17 10.68
CA THR A 302 11.97 0.96 11.34
C THR A 302 12.27 2.18 10.49
N ILE A 303 12.24 3.34 11.14
CA ILE A 303 12.55 4.62 10.53
C ILE A 303 13.84 5.10 11.17
N THR A 304 14.95 4.94 10.45
CA THR A 304 16.27 5.42 10.85
C THR A 304 16.43 6.92 10.67
#